data_AF-A0A5C5XSB9-F1
#
_entry.id   AF-A0A5C5XSB9-F1
#
_cell.length_a   1.000
_cell.length_b   1.000
_cell.length_c   1.000
_cell.angle_alpha   90.00
_cell.angle_beta   90.00
_cell.angle_gamma   90.00
#
_symmetry.space_group_name_H-M   'P 1'
#
loop_
_entity.id
_entity.type
_entity.pdbx_description
1 polymer ?
#
loop_
_entity_poly.entity_id
_entity_poly.type
_entity_poly.pdbx_seq_one_letter_code
_entity_poly.pdbx_strand_id
1 'polypeptide(L)'
;MKYKLRSLMAFVTVACVLLVIAIQIVAHQRRIQQWHTSFQTLYQDTQTRTLGPDLKAQLTSYPEMKTRDGGFIQINYGSGSETQDLAREFDYYWQLPDGTRSDGIRLTLDAERTKERLTAHVVHLRYEDHPLNNRIAQWIEKRLTSSEFVTVKHQTSKKPVPSINSAAHPVNSVARN
;
A
#
# COMPACT_ATOMS: atom_id res chain seq x y z
N MET A 1 -54.37 33.64 16.71
CA MET A 1 -53.34 32.73 17.28
C MET A 1 -52.78 31.68 16.30
N LYS A 2 -53.54 31.20 15.29
CA LYS A 2 -53.11 30.11 14.38
C LYS A 2 -51.85 30.41 13.51
N TYR A 3 -51.58 31.68 13.16
CA TYR A 3 -50.43 32.07 12.34
C TYR A 3 -49.08 31.98 13.07
N LYS A 4 -49.06 32.24 14.39
CA LYS A 4 -47.84 32.09 15.21
C LYS A 4 -47.40 30.63 15.31
N LEU A 5 -48.35 29.69 15.40
CA LEU A 5 -48.06 28.26 15.50
C LEU A 5 -47.52 27.68 14.18
N ARG A 6 -48.05 28.12 13.03
CA ARG A 6 -47.58 27.69 11.70
C ARG A 6 -46.18 28.21 11.38
N SER A 7 -45.88 29.47 11.75
CA SER A 7 -44.54 30.04 11.58
C SER A 7 -43.50 29.34 12.47
N LEU A 8 -43.86 29.04 13.72
CA LEU A 8 -42.99 28.28 14.63
C LEU A 8 -42.67 26.88 14.09
N MET A 9 -43.69 26.16 13.59
CA MET A 9 -43.52 24.85 12.94
C MET A 9 -42.58 24.92 11.73
N ALA A 10 -42.70 25.95 10.89
CA ALA A 10 -41.81 26.13 9.74
C ALA A 10 -40.36 26.36 10.16
N PHE A 11 -40.13 27.21 11.18
CA PHE A 11 -38.79 27.45 11.73
C PHE A 11 -38.16 26.19 12.33
N VAL A 12 -38.92 25.41 13.09
CA VAL A 12 -38.43 24.15 13.67
C VAL A 12 -38.06 23.15 12.57
N THR A 13 -38.90 23.03 11.53
CA THR A 13 -38.63 22.14 10.40
C THR A 13 -37.34 22.54 9.66
N VAL A 14 -37.16 23.84 9.36
CA VAL A 14 -35.94 24.35 8.72
C VAL A 14 -34.71 24.12 9.60
N ALA A 15 -34.81 24.36 10.90
CA ALA A 15 -33.71 24.11 11.84
C ALA A 15 -33.34 22.61 11.89
N CYS A 16 -34.31 21.70 11.88
CA CYS A 16 -34.06 20.27 11.82
C CYS A 16 -33.37 19.85 10.51
N VAL A 17 -33.79 20.41 9.36
CA VAL A 17 -33.15 20.11 8.06
C VAL A 17 -31.69 20.59 8.06
N LEU A 18 -31.43 21.81 8.55
CA LEU A 18 -30.08 22.35 8.66
C LEU A 18 -29.20 21.50 9.59
N LEU A 19 -29.76 21.03 10.72
CA LEU A 19 -29.06 20.14 11.64
C LEU A 19 -28.68 18.82 10.97
N VAL A 20 -29.59 18.20 10.21
CA VAL A 20 -29.31 16.95 9.48
C VAL A 20 -28.20 17.15 8.45
N ILE A 21 -28.23 18.25 7.68
CA ILE A 21 -27.18 18.57 6.71
C ILE A 21 -25.83 18.78 7.43
N ALA A 22 -25.81 19.52 8.53
CA ALA A 22 -24.60 19.74 9.31
C ALA A 22 -24.00 18.43 9.84
N ILE A 23 -24.83 17.50 10.35
CA ILE A 23 -24.40 16.17 10.79
C ILE A 23 -23.80 15.37 9.62
N GLN A 24 -24.43 15.40 8.44
CA GLN A 24 -23.92 14.72 7.25
C GLN A 24 -22.55 15.25 6.82
N ILE A 25 -22.36 16.59 6.83
CA ILE A 25 -21.09 17.23 6.51
C ILE A 25 -20.00 16.81 7.50
N VAL A 26 -20.27 16.88 8.81
CA VAL A 26 -19.31 16.49 9.85
C VAL A 26 -18.96 15.00 9.76
N ALA A 27 -19.96 14.13 9.53
CA ALA A 27 -19.73 12.70 9.35
C ALA A 27 -18.84 12.42 8.12
N HIS A 28 -19.06 13.14 7.02
CA HIS A 28 -18.25 13.03 5.82
C HIS A 28 -16.80 13.48 6.06
N GLN A 29 -16.60 14.63 6.70
CA GLN A 29 -15.27 15.15 7.03
C GLN A 29 -14.51 14.20 7.96
N ARG A 30 -15.16 13.64 8.98
CA ARG A 30 -14.55 12.64 9.87
C ARG A 30 -14.10 11.40 9.11
N ARG A 31 -14.92 10.89 8.17
CA ARG A 31 -14.52 9.75 7.32
C ARG A 31 -13.31 10.09 6.47
N ILE A 32 -13.26 11.28 5.87
CA ILE A 32 -12.09 11.72 5.10
C ILE A 32 -10.85 11.79 5.99
N GLN A 33 -10.95 12.34 7.21
CA GLN A 33 -9.83 12.39 8.15
C GLN A 33 -9.36 11.00 8.55
N GLN A 34 -10.27 10.09 8.92
CA GLN A 34 -9.95 8.69 9.23
C GLN A 34 -9.28 7.98 8.05
N TRP A 35 -9.76 8.24 6.83
CA TRP A 35 -9.16 7.71 5.61
C TRP A 35 -7.72 8.23 5.42
N HIS A 36 -7.46 9.53 5.60
CA HIS A 36 -6.12 10.09 5.51
C HIS A 36 -5.17 9.51 6.57
N THR A 37 -5.63 9.41 7.82
CA THR A 37 -4.83 8.82 8.91
C THR A 37 -4.50 7.37 8.61
N SER A 38 -5.47 6.57 8.17
CA SER A 38 -5.23 5.17 7.82
C SER A 38 -4.28 5.01 6.62
N PHE A 39 -4.35 5.89 5.62
CA PHE A 39 -3.39 5.90 4.51
C PHE A 39 -1.97 6.21 5.00
N GLN A 40 -1.81 7.20 5.88
CA GLN A 40 -0.52 7.54 6.47
C GLN A 40 0.05 6.40 7.33
N THR A 41 -0.78 5.71 8.12
CA THR A 41 -0.36 4.54 8.90
C THR A 41 0.10 3.41 7.99
N LEU A 42 -0.69 3.07 6.97
CA LEU A 42 -0.36 2.03 5.99
C LEU A 42 0.95 2.34 5.25
N TYR A 43 1.15 3.61 4.88
CA TYR A 43 2.38 4.08 4.28
C TYR A 43 3.59 3.90 5.21
N GLN A 44 3.48 4.30 6.49
CA GLN A 44 4.57 4.15 7.47
C GLN A 44 4.92 2.68 7.75
N ASP A 45 3.91 1.81 7.84
CA ASP A 45 4.08 0.37 8.04
C ASP A 45 4.78 -0.28 6.84
N THR A 46 4.43 0.15 5.64
CA THR A 46 5.05 -0.31 4.39
C THR A 46 6.49 0.22 4.24
N GLN A 47 6.73 1.50 4.58
CA GLN A 47 8.02 2.18 4.38
C GLN A 47 9.08 1.86 5.46
N THR A 48 8.71 1.91 6.75
CA THR A 48 9.70 2.15 7.82
C THR A 48 9.72 1.15 8.97
N ARG A 49 8.65 0.39 9.26
CA ARG A 49 8.56 -0.29 10.57
C ARG A 49 8.27 -1.78 10.59
N THR A 50 7.51 -2.34 9.66
CA THR A 50 7.04 -3.73 9.80
C THR A 50 7.31 -4.56 8.56
N LEU A 51 6.95 -4.08 7.36
CA LEU A 51 6.97 -4.96 6.19
C LEU A 51 8.39 -5.42 5.80
N GLY A 52 9.38 -4.54 5.78
CA GLY A 52 10.76 -4.90 5.39
C GLY A 52 11.41 -5.95 6.32
N PRO A 53 11.49 -5.70 7.65
CA PRO A 53 12.02 -6.66 8.61
C PRO A 53 11.20 -7.96 8.69
N ASP A 54 9.86 -7.88 8.69
CA ASP A 54 8.99 -9.07 8.73
C ASP A 54 9.15 -9.89 7.45
N LEU A 55 9.25 -9.24 6.29
CA LEU A 55 9.51 -9.89 5.01
C LEU A 55 10.86 -10.60 5.04
N LYS A 56 11.88 -10.00 5.65
CA LYS A 56 13.17 -10.66 5.85
C LYS A 56 13.06 -11.90 6.72
N ALA A 57 12.38 -11.83 7.86
CA ALA A 57 12.14 -12.99 8.69
C ALA A 57 11.37 -14.09 7.92
N GLN A 58 10.32 -13.71 7.18
CA GLN A 58 9.54 -14.63 6.37
C GLN A 58 10.38 -15.30 5.28
N LEU A 59 11.19 -14.53 4.55
CA LEU A 59 12.06 -15.06 3.51
C LEU A 59 13.10 -16.03 4.07
N THR A 60 13.70 -15.73 5.23
CA THR A 60 14.66 -16.65 5.89
C THR A 60 14.00 -17.93 6.41
N SER A 61 12.68 -17.96 6.56
CA SER A 61 11.94 -19.17 6.94
C SER A 61 11.80 -20.17 5.79
N TYR A 62 11.89 -19.72 4.54
CA TYR A 62 11.70 -20.58 3.38
C TYR A 62 12.92 -21.46 3.10
N PRO A 63 12.76 -22.80 2.94
CA PRO A 63 13.87 -23.71 2.67
C PRO A 63 14.64 -23.36 1.39
N GLU A 64 13.93 -22.93 0.34
CA GLU A 64 14.49 -22.48 -0.95
C GLU A 64 15.39 -21.23 -0.83
N MET A 65 15.30 -20.51 0.29
CA MET A 65 16.12 -19.33 0.59
C MET A 65 17.36 -19.69 1.43
N LYS A 66 17.50 -20.94 1.89
CA LYS A 66 18.67 -21.43 2.63
C LYS A 66 19.68 -22.03 1.66
N THR A 67 20.88 -21.47 1.66
CA THR A 67 22.02 -22.08 0.95
C THR A 67 22.53 -23.32 1.68
N ARG A 68 23.20 -24.20 0.95
CA ARG A 68 24.03 -25.26 1.55
C ARG A 68 25.11 -24.71 2.49
N ASP A 69 25.58 -23.48 2.26
CA ASP A 69 26.69 -22.86 2.98
C ASP A 69 26.26 -21.83 4.04
N GLY A 70 24.97 -21.67 4.32
CA GLY A 70 24.46 -20.72 5.31
C GLY A 70 24.58 -19.23 4.94
N GLY A 71 24.96 -18.90 3.71
CA GLY A 71 24.94 -17.55 3.15
C GLY A 71 23.54 -16.92 3.19
N PHE A 72 23.50 -15.63 3.56
CA PHE A 72 22.28 -14.85 3.72
C PHE A 72 21.91 -14.14 2.41
N ILE A 73 20.62 -14.21 2.07
CA ILE A 73 20.02 -13.42 1.00
C ILE A 73 19.93 -11.96 1.44
N GLN A 74 20.48 -11.05 0.63
CA GLN A 74 20.31 -9.61 0.84
C GLN A 74 18.92 -9.21 0.36
N ILE A 75 18.15 -8.57 1.24
CA ILE A 75 16.84 -8.02 0.93
C ILE A 75 17.00 -6.52 0.95
N ASN A 76 16.70 -5.91 -0.19
CA ASN A 76 16.77 -4.50 -0.37
C ASN A 76 15.36 -3.99 -0.66
N TYR A 77 15.07 -2.82 -0.10
CA TYR A 77 13.82 -2.13 -0.35
C TYR A 77 14.14 -0.72 -0.86
N GLY A 78 13.41 -0.29 -1.89
CA GLY A 78 13.46 1.06 -2.42
C GLY A 78 12.06 1.67 -2.40
N SER A 79 11.93 2.89 -1.92
CA SER A 79 10.70 3.67 -2.07
C SER A 79 10.81 4.58 -3.30
N GLY A 80 9.88 4.45 -4.23
CA GLY A 80 9.76 5.32 -5.40
C GLY A 80 9.09 6.65 -5.08
N SER A 81 9.29 7.63 -5.96
CA SER A 81 8.74 8.97 -5.83
C SER A 81 7.21 8.97 -5.80
N GLU A 82 6.65 10.01 -5.16
CA GLU A 82 5.25 10.41 -5.32
C GLU A 82 4.94 10.60 -6.81
N THR A 83 4.17 9.68 -7.39
CA THR A 83 3.50 10.00 -8.67
C THR A 83 2.38 10.99 -8.40
N GLN A 84 2.10 11.87 -9.36
CA GLN A 84 1.28 13.09 -9.23
C GLN A 84 -0.14 12.94 -8.62
N ASP A 85 -0.62 11.72 -8.33
CA ASP A 85 -1.97 11.43 -7.89
C ASP A 85 -2.05 10.42 -6.71
N LEU A 86 -1.46 10.74 -5.55
CA LEU A 86 -1.58 9.94 -4.30
C LEU A 86 -1.04 8.50 -4.37
N ALA A 87 -0.47 8.07 -5.50
CA ALA A 87 0.13 6.77 -5.64
C ALA A 87 1.59 6.75 -5.13
N ARG A 88 1.91 5.74 -4.31
CA ARG A 88 3.24 5.51 -3.72
C ARG A 88 3.74 4.13 -4.12
N GLU A 89 4.97 4.05 -4.60
CA GLU A 89 5.55 2.77 -5.04
C GLU A 89 6.67 2.30 -4.11
N PHE A 90 6.71 0.99 -3.88
CA PHE A 90 7.71 0.32 -3.06
C PHE A 90 8.21 -0.91 -3.81
N ASP A 91 9.52 -1.02 -3.95
CA ASP A 91 10.17 -2.19 -4.53
C ASP A 91 10.84 -3.01 -3.44
N TYR A 92 10.51 -4.29 -3.39
CA TYR A 92 11.22 -5.28 -2.58
C TYR A 92 11.87 -6.28 -3.51
N TYR A 93 13.18 -6.41 -3.40
CA TYR A 93 13.94 -7.39 -4.16
C TYR A 93 14.93 -8.10 -3.25
N TRP A 94 15.33 -9.29 -3.68
CA TRP A 94 16.25 -10.11 -2.92
C TRP A 94 17.30 -10.73 -3.83
N GLN A 95 18.51 -10.91 -3.30
CA GLN A 95 19.61 -11.52 -4.04
C GLN A 95 19.75 -12.99 -3.64
N LEU A 96 19.60 -13.86 -4.62
CA LEU A 96 19.81 -15.28 -4.46
C LEU A 96 21.28 -15.59 -4.11
N PRO A 97 21.53 -16.76 -3.52
CA PRO A 97 22.87 -17.20 -3.12
C PRO A 97 23.96 -17.19 -4.19
N ASP A 98 23.57 -17.43 -5.42
CA ASP A 98 24.41 -17.42 -6.61
C ASP A 98 24.77 -15.98 -7.06
N GLY A 99 24.29 -14.97 -6.33
CA GLY A 99 24.46 -13.56 -6.65
C GLY A 99 23.38 -13.03 -7.59
N THR A 100 22.46 -13.85 -8.06
CA THR A 100 21.39 -13.45 -8.99
C THR A 100 20.35 -12.60 -8.26
N ARG A 101 20.05 -11.40 -8.77
CA ARG A 101 18.96 -10.56 -8.24
C ARG A 101 17.62 -11.12 -8.69
N SER A 102 16.70 -11.33 -7.75
CA SER A 102 15.29 -11.57 -8.03
C SER A 102 14.61 -10.30 -8.53
N ASP A 103 13.70 -10.46 -9.49
CA ASP A 103 12.82 -9.39 -9.96
C ASP A 103 11.85 -8.88 -8.88
N GLY A 104 11.68 -9.65 -7.79
CA GLY A 104 11.06 -9.19 -6.56
C GLY A 104 9.56 -8.93 -6.66
N ILE A 105 9.07 -8.07 -5.77
CA ILE A 105 7.67 -7.61 -5.73
C ILE A 105 7.65 -6.08 -5.62
N ARG A 106 6.88 -5.45 -6.50
CA ARG A 106 6.51 -4.03 -6.42
C ARG A 106 5.13 -3.88 -5.79
N LEU A 107 5.04 -3.01 -4.80
CA LEU A 107 3.78 -2.58 -4.20
C LEU A 107 3.51 -1.17 -4.69
N THR A 108 2.33 -0.93 -5.24
CA THR A 108 1.83 0.42 -5.49
C THR A 108 0.62 0.65 -4.58
N LEU A 109 0.74 1.56 -3.62
CA LEU A 109 -0.37 2.02 -2.80
C LEU A 109 -1.06 3.16 -3.53
N ASP A 110 -2.36 3.00 -3.77
CA ASP A 110 -3.21 3.94 -4.47
C ASP A 110 -4.54 4.13 -3.70
N ALA A 111 -5.27 5.18 -4.04
CA ALA A 111 -6.58 5.50 -3.50
C ALA A 111 -7.65 5.22 -4.56
N GLU A 112 -8.61 4.33 -4.28
CA GLU A 112 -9.76 4.20 -5.17
C GLU A 112 -10.67 5.43 -4.99
N ARG A 113 -10.60 6.33 -5.97
CA ARG A 113 -11.46 7.50 -6.05
C ARG A 113 -12.67 7.16 -6.92
N THR A 114 -13.79 6.85 -6.28
CA THR A 114 -15.08 6.91 -6.98
C THR A 114 -15.52 8.37 -7.05
N LYS A 115 -16.30 8.73 -8.09
CA LYS A 115 -16.72 10.12 -8.39
C LYS A 115 -17.34 10.89 -7.22
N GLU A 116 -17.76 10.20 -6.16
CA GLU A 116 -18.44 10.81 -5.00
C GLU A 116 -17.82 10.45 -3.64
N ARG A 117 -16.92 9.46 -3.53
CA ARG A 117 -16.36 8.99 -2.25
C ARG A 117 -14.96 8.38 -2.37
N LEU A 118 -14.11 8.66 -1.38
CA LEU A 118 -12.95 7.83 -1.08
C LEU A 118 -13.46 6.56 -0.39
N THR A 119 -13.33 5.42 -1.05
CA THR A 119 -13.98 4.18 -0.65
C THR A 119 -13.01 3.15 -0.06
N ALA A 120 -11.80 3.05 -0.62
CA ALA A 120 -10.79 2.10 -0.16
C ALA A 120 -9.37 2.53 -0.58
N HIS A 121 -8.38 2.08 0.19
CA HIS A 121 -6.99 2.00 -0.20
C HIS A 121 -6.81 0.78 -1.10
N VAL A 122 -6.25 0.96 -2.29
CA VAL A 122 -5.96 -0.15 -3.20
C VAL A 122 -4.46 -0.36 -3.22
N VAL A 123 -4.03 -1.58 -2.90
CA VAL A 123 -2.64 -1.98 -3.00
C VAL A 123 -2.48 -2.89 -4.20
N HIS A 124 -1.71 -2.45 -5.19
CA HIS A 124 -1.35 -3.26 -6.33
C HIS A 124 -0.05 -4.02 -6.04
N LEU A 125 -0.11 -5.35 -6.00
CA LEU A 125 1.07 -6.22 -5.91
C LEU A 125 1.48 -6.65 -7.32
N ARG A 126 2.55 -6.05 -7.85
CA ARG A 126 3.14 -6.38 -9.15
C ARG A 126 4.35 -7.29 -8.96
N TYR A 127 4.35 -8.46 -9.57
CA TYR A 127 5.46 -9.41 -9.45
C TYR A 127 5.50 -10.40 -10.61
N GLU A 128 6.67 -10.99 -10.84
CA GLU A 128 6.82 -12.06 -11.84
C GLU A 128 6.13 -13.34 -11.35
N ASP A 129 5.45 -14.05 -12.24
CA ASP A 129 4.80 -15.33 -11.94
C ASP A 129 5.80 -16.45 -11.62
N HIS A 130 6.26 -16.44 -10.38
CA HIS A 130 7.22 -17.39 -9.82
C HIS A 130 6.70 -17.92 -8.47
N PRO A 131 6.88 -19.21 -8.13
CA PRO A 131 6.32 -19.79 -6.90
C PRO A 131 6.69 -19.04 -5.61
N LEU A 132 7.94 -18.55 -5.52
CA LEU A 132 8.41 -17.75 -4.38
C LEU A 132 7.70 -16.39 -4.32
N ASN A 133 7.60 -15.68 -5.45
CA ASN A 133 6.94 -14.38 -5.53
C ASN A 133 5.44 -14.51 -5.20
N ASN A 134 4.78 -15.55 -5.69
CA ASN A 134 3.39 -15.87 -5.37
C ASN A 134 3.17 -16.07 -3.87
N ARG A 135 4.05 -16.85 -3.21
CA ARG A 135 3.97 -17.07 -1.75
C ARG A 135 4.19 -15.79 -0.96
N ILE A 136 5.17 -14.99 -1.37
CA ILE A 136 5.46 -13.71 -0.70
C ILE A 136 4.31 -12.73 -0.92
N ALA A 137 3.75 -12.65 -2.13
CA ALA A 137 2.60 -11.79 -2.42
C ALA A 137 1.40 -12.15 -1.54
N GLN A 138 1.09 -13.44 -1.38
CA GLN A 138 0.04 -13.91 -0.47
C GLN A 138 0.34 -13.57 1.01
N TRP A 139 1.60 -13.62 1.41
CA TRP A 139 2.00 -13.25 2.76
C TRP A 139 1.86 -11.73 3.00
N ILE A 140 2.28 -10.91 2.03
CA ILE A 140 2.11 -9.45 2.05
C ILE A 140 0.61 -9.11 2.10
N GLU A 141 -0.19 -9.73 1.24
CA GLU A 141 -1.66 -9.56 1.21
C GLU A 141 -2.25 -9.76 2.61
N LYS A 142 -1.97 -10.92 3.26
CA LYS A 142 -2.47 -11.21 4.62
C LYS A 142 -2.08 -10.17 5.67
N ARG A 143 -0.92 -9.52 5.50
CA ARG A 143 -0.44 -8.48 6.43
C ARG A 143 -1.20 -7.16 6.22
N LEU A 144 -1.46 -6.82 4.96
CA LEU A 144 -2.10 -5.56 4.57
C LEU A 144 -3.64 -5.61 4.70
N THR A 145 -4.27 -6.76 4.48
CA THR A 145 -5.73 -6.95 4.59
C THR A 145 -6.24 -7.03 6.03
N SER A 146 -5.41 -6.69 7.02
CA SER A 146 -5.86 -6.55 8.41
C SER A 146 -6.76 -5.33 8.64
N SER A 147 -6.84 -4.42 7.66
CA SER A 147 -7.70 -3.23 7.67
C SER A 147 -8.87 -3.37 6.69
N GLU A 148 -10.09 -3.05 7.15
CA GLU A 148 -11.32 -3.09 6.33
C GLU A 148 -11.28 -2.14 5.11
N PHE A 149 -10.38 -1.17 5.14
CA PHE A 149 -10.21 -0.17 4.09
C PHE A 149 -9.19 -0.58 3.02
N VAL A 150 -8.57 -1.75 3.11
CA VAL A 150 -7.51 -2.17 2.19
C VAL A 150 -8.00 -3.26 1.25
N THR A 151 -7.93 -2.99 -0.05
CA THR A 151 -8.14 -3.98 -1.11
C THR A 151 -6.83 -4.26 -1.80
N VAL A 152 -6.42 -5.53 -1.87
CA VAL A 152 -5.18 -5.94 -2.53
C VAL A 152 -5.51 -6.49 -3.92
N LYS A 153 -4.81 -5.99 -4.95
CA LYS A 153 -4.95 -6.43 -6.35
C LYS A 153 -3.63 -7.00 -6.84
N HIS A 154 -3.63 -8.28 -7.23
CA HIS A 154 -2.47 -8.96 -7.78
C HIS A 154 -2.32 -8.66 -9.27
N GLN A 155 -1.12 -8.33 -9.70
CA GLN A 155 -0.75 -8.05 -11.09
C GLN A 155 0.48 -8.89 -11.44
N THR A 156 0.24 -10.10 -11.95
CA THR A 156 1.31 -11.01 -12.36
C THR A 156 1.76 -10.72 -13.78
N SER A 157 3.06 -10.88 -14.02
CA SER A 157 3.68 -10.73 -15.34
C SER A 157 4.57 -11.93 -15.63
N LYS A 158 4.65 -12.34 -16.89
CA LYS A 158 5.67 -13.30 -17.38
C LYS A 158 7.03 -12.65 -17.62
N LYS A 159 7.11 -11.32 -17.48
CA LYS A 159 8.31 -10.52 -17.65
C LYS A 159 8.74 -9.92 -16.31
N PRO A 160 10.06 -9.71 -16.13
CA PRO A 160 10.63 -8.99 -14.99
C PRO A 160 9.87 -7.71 -14.66
N VAL A 161 9.64 -7.44 -13.39
CA VAL A 161 9.10 -6.15 -12.95
C VAL A 161 10.24 -5.12 -12.96
N PRO A 162 10.20 -4.08 -13.81
CA PRO A 162 11.34 -3.18 -13.98
C PRO A 162 11.53 -2.31 -12.74
N SER A 163 12.57 -2.55 -11.94
CA SER A 163 12.93 -1.80 -10.71
C SER A 163 12.86 -0.27 -10.87
N ILE A 164 12.28 0.42 -9.88
CA ILE A 164 12.14 1.89 -9.77
C ILE A 164 13.53 2.54 -9.79
N ASN A 165 14.55 1.86 -9.26
CA ASN A 165 15.94 2.35 -9.18
C ASN A 165 16.85 1.89 -10.32
N SER A 166 16.32 1.34 -11.42
CA SER A 166 17.14 0.82 -12.54
C SER A 166 17.98 1.88 -13.27
N ALA A 167 17.88 3.16 -12.90
CA ALA A 167 18.71 4.24 -13.45
C ALA A 167 19.92 4.67 -12.58
N ALA A 168 20.16 4.11 -11.38
CA ALA A 168 21.08 4.74 -10.41
C ALA A 168 22.16 3.86 -9.75
N HIS A 169 22.39 2.62 -10.19
CA HIS A 169 23.56 1.87 -9.73
C HIS A 169 24.40 1.40 -10.92
N PRO A 170 25.39 2.19 -11.39
CA PRO A 170 26.50 1.58 -12.10
C PRO A 170 27.09 0.54 -11.15
N VAL A 171 27.07 -0.72 -11.57
CA VAL A 171 27.93 -1.74 -11.01
C VAL A 171 29.33 -1.15 -11.09
N ASN A 172 29.93 -0.81 -9.95
CA ASN A 172 31.35 -0.49 -9.90
C ASN A 172 32.07 -1.77 -10.36
N SER A 173 32.33 -1.86 -11.65
CA SER A 173 33.29 -2.78 -12.22
C SER A 173 34.63 -2.36 -11.63
N VAL A 174 35.03 -3.02 -10.55
CA VAL A 174 36.40 -3.00 -10.06
C VAL A 174 37.23 -3.61 -11.19
N ALA A 175 37.75 -2.76 -12.06
CA ALA A 175 38.83 -3.10 -12.95
C ALA A 175 40.04 -3.42 -12.06
N ARG A 176 40.33 -4.72 -11.91
CA ARG A 176 41.66 -5.16 -11.48
C ARG A 176 42.61 -4.86 -12.63
N ASN A 177 43.56 -3.97 -12.40
CA ASN A 177 44.88 -3.98 -13.01
C ASN A 177 45.90 -3.89 -11.88
#